data_AF-A0A6C0KYX8-F1
#
_entry.id   AF-A0A6C0KYX8-F1
#
_cell.length_a   1.000
_cell.length_b   1.000
_cell.length_c   1.000
_cell.angle_alpha   90.00
_cell.angle_beta   90.00
_cell.angle_gamma   90.00
#
_symmetry.space_group_name_H-M   'P 1'
#
loop_
_entity.id
_entity.type
_entity.pdbx_description
1 polymer ?
#
loop_
_entity_poly.entity_id
_entity_poly.type
_entity_poly.pdbx_seq_one_letter_code
_entity_poly.pdbx_strand_id
1 'polypeptide(L)'
;MKLLAPERTAEGYKLGFSESVITPELSFDGANWVVSTEWMRATDALRLRVLGLLFEARNSLFKTSPSQKTLELLLTPWVVIDISGAYSIKCQLPLPESQKNGKGTLELVGVLIKRDAILPLWAIQMYTENTPVVDFDWEETAPDTELREVTLFESEPTPDGAQVIHLQTDEEYTTRKFVAKERVKEARLKAILARRAAEVETNRYFNEFTFADNESTFSEYDISDFSEEEAEETDENSS
;
A
#
# COMPACT_ATOMS: atom_id res chain seq x y z
N MET A 1 -13.90 -4.95 4.93
CA MET A 1 -13.67 -3.73 5.74
C MET A 1 -13.48 -4.09 7.21
N LYS A 2 -12.24 -3.95 7.72
CA LYS A 2 -11.87 -4.05 9.14
C LYS A 2 -11.12 -2.78 9.57
N LEU A 3 -11.14 -2.46 10.86
CA LEU A 3 -10.32 -1.37 11.41
C LEU A 3 -8.85 -1.79 11.48
N LEU A 4 -7.98 -0.92 10.99
CA LEU A 4 -6.52 -1.05 11.15
C LEU A 4 -6.07 -0.48 12.50
N ALA A 5 -4.81 -0.74 12.85
CA ALA A 5 -4.22 -0.20 14.06
C ALA A 5 -4.27 1.35 14.07
N PRO A 6 -4.49 1.97 15.25
CA PRO A 6 -4.52 3.43 15.36
C PRO A 6 -3.14 4.03 15.09
N GLU A 7 -3.12 5.02 14.21
CA GLU A 7 -1.95 5.84 13.88
C GLU A 7 -2.08 7.20 14.56
N ARG A 8 -1.01 7.65 15.23
CA ARG A 8 -1.01 8.97 15.89
C ARG A 8 -0.71 10.06 14.86
N THR A 9 -1.57 11.07 14.81
CA THR A 9 -1.45 12.25 13.93
C THR A 9 -1.45 13.54 14.75
N ALA A 10 -1.19 14.68 14.11
CA ALA A 10 -1.24 15.99 14.77
C ALA A 10 -2.64 16.33 15.32
N GLU A 11 -3.69 15.85 14.67
CA GLU A 11 -5.09 16.15 15.04
C GLU A 11 -5.72 15.13 16.00
N GLY A 12 -5.10 13.98 16.20
CA GLY A 12 -5.66 12.88 16.99
C GLY A 12 -5.16 11.51 16.56
N TYR A 13 -6.01 10.49 16.67
CA TYR A 13 -5.71 9.13 16.22
C TYR A 13 -6.49 8.80 14.96
N LYS A 14 -5.79 8.39 13.89
CA LYS A 14 -6.40 7.94 12.65
C LYS A 14 -6.55 6.42 12.70
N LEU A 15 -7.75 5.94 12.39
CA LEU A 15 -8.04 4.53 12.18
C LEU A 15 -8.36 4.31 10.70
N GLY A 16 -7.45 3.66 9.98
CA GLY A 16 -7.68 3.28 8.60
C GLY A 16 -8.61 2.07 8.48
N PHE A 17 -9.18 1.87 7.29
CA PHE A 17 -9.86 0.63 6.93
C PHE A 17 -8.97 -0.26 6.07
N SER A 18 -9.04 -1.57 6.29
CA SER A 18 -8.30 -2.57 5.48
C SER A 18 -8.72 -2.58 4.01
N GLU A 19 -9.97 -2.21 3.76
CA GLU A 19 -10.57 -2.04 2.46
C GLU A 19 -11.30 -0.70 2.54
N SER A 20 -10.92 0.22 1.68
CA SER A 20 -11.63 1.47 1.48
C SER A 20 -12.95 1.20 0.75
N VAL A 21 -13.94 2.06 0.99
CA VAL A 21 -15.23 1.93 0.32
C VAL A 21 -15.50 3.16 -0.52
N ILE A 22 -15.57 2.93 -1.83
CA ILE A 22 -15.90 3.94 -2.83
C ILE A 22 -17.43 4.12 -2.83
N THR A 23 -17.86 5.37 -2.73
CA THR A 23 -19.28 5.74 -2.79
C THR A 23 -19.73 6.03 -4.23
N PRO A 24 -21.05 6.05 -4.49
CA PRO A 24 -21.57 6.47 -5.79
C PRO A 24 -21.03 7.84 -6.21
N GLU A 25 -20.98 8.07 -7.51
CA GLU A 25 -20.55 9.34 -8.07
C GLU A 25 -21.42 10.51 -7.59
N LEU A 26 -20.78 11.62 -7.26
CA LEU A 26 -21.43 12.90 -6.97
C LEU A 26 -20.96 13.96 -7.97
N SER A 27 -21.86 14.88 -8.28
CA SER A 27 -21.51 16.11 -9.00
C SER A 27 -21.00 17.16 -8.01
N PHE A 28 -20.01 17.93 -8.42
CA PHE A 28 -19.52 19.10 -7.71
C PHE A 28 -19.86 20.36 -8.51
N ASP A 29 -20.60 21.29 -7.90
CA ASP A 29 -21.11 22.50 -8.57
C ASP A 29 -20.14 23.70 -8.52
N GLY A 30 -18.91 23.47 -8.07
CA GLY A 30 -17.88 24.48 -7.86
C GLY A 30 -17.79 24.98 -6.41
N ALA A 31 -18.83 24.77 -5.60
CA ALA A 31 -18.85 25.15 -4.19
C ALA A 31 -19.20 23.98 -3.26
N ASN A 32 -20.15 23.13 -3.67
CA ASN A 32 -20.72 22.06 -2.86
C ASN A 32 -20.85 20.77 -3.67
N TRP A 33 -20.84 19.65 -2.94
CA TRP A 33 -21.23 18.36 -3.46
C TRP A 33 -22.76 18.27 -3.59
N VAL A 34 -23.25 17.95 -4.78
CA VAL A 34 -24.67 17.74 -5.07
C VAL A 34 -25.03 16.30 -4.73
N VAL A 35 -25.73 16.12 -3.61
CA VAL A 35 -26.08 14.80 -3.09
C VAL A 35 -27.19 14.13 -3.90
N SER A 36 -27.00 12.86 -4.24
CA SER A 36 -28.03 12.00 -4.81
C SER A 36 -28.68 11.10 -3.76
N THR A 37 -29.89 10.61 -4.05
CA THR A 37 -30.60 9.63 -3.21
C THR A 37 -29.82 8.32 -3.05
N GLU A 38 -29.11 7.91 -4.10
CA GLU A 38 -28.26 6.71 -4.09
C GLU A 38 -27.08 6.90 -3.14
N TRP A 39 -26.44 8.06 -3.19
CA TRP A 39 -25.33 8.37 -2.30
C TRP A 39 -25.77 8.44 -0.84
N MET A 40 -26.93 9.05 -0.55
CA MET A 40 -27.52 9.06 0.79
C MET A 40 -27.73 7.63 1.34
N ARG A 41 -28.32 6.73 0.55
CA ARG A 41 -28.55 5.34 0.98
C ARG A 41 -27.24 4.59 1.21
N ALA A 42 -26.27 4.76 0.31
CA ALA A 42 -24.96 4.14 0.43
C ALA A 42 -24.23 4.62 1.69
N THR A 43 -24.26 5.93 1.96
CA THR A 43 -23.57 6.52 3.11
C THR A 43 -24.22 6.18 4.44
N ASP A 44 -25.56 6.06 4.51
CA ASP A 44 -26.22 5.58 5.73
C ASP A 44 -25.86 4.13 6.06
N ALA A 45 -25.78 3.25 5.06
CA ALA A 45 -25.33 1.87 5.25
C ALA A 45 -23.87 1.82 5.73
N LEU A 46 -22.99 2.66 5.15
CA LEU A 46 -21.60 2.76 5.57
C LEU A 46 -21.47 3.27 7.00
N ARG A 47 -22.25 4.29 7.37
CA ARG A 47 -22.27 4.85 8.73
C ARG A 47 -22.60 3.80 9.78
N LEU A 48 -23.66 3.02 9.55
CA LEU A 48 -24.03 1.91 10.45
C LEU A 48 -22.92 0.85 10.55
N ARG A 49 -22.25 0.55 9.43
CA ARG A 49 -21.12 -0.38 9.40
C ARG A 49 -19.92 0.13 10.19
N VAL A 50 -19.58 1.41 10.06
CA VAL A 50 -18.50 2.06 10.84
C VAL A 50 -18.82 2.02 12.33
N LEU A 51 -20.06 2.33 12.72
CA LEU A 51 -20.51 2.24 14.11
C LEU A 51 -20.38 0.81 14.65
N GLY A 52 -20.76 -0.20 13.85
CA GLY A 52 -20.59 -1.62 14.21
C GLY A 52 -19.14 -1.98 14.49
N LEU A 53 -18.22 -1.58 13.59
CA LEU A 53 -16.79 -1.83 13.76
C LEU A 53 -16.20 -1.15 15.00
N LEU A 54 -16.58 0.12 15.25
CA LEU A 54 -16.14 0.85 16.44
C LEU A 54 -16.69 0.22 17.72
N PHE A 55 -17.93 -0.29 17.68
CA PHE A 55 -18.52 -1.01 18.79
C PHE A 55 -17.79 -2.32 19.08
N GLU A 56 -17.47 -3.11 18.06
CA GLU A 56 -16.70 -4.35 18.20
C GLU A 56 -15.30 -4.11 18.79
N ALA A 57 -14.62 -3.07 18.32
CA ALA A 57 -13.26 -2.72 18.75
C ALA A 57 -13.22 -1.82 20.01
N ARG A 58 -14.36 -1.56 20.67
CA ARG A 58 -14.45 -0.55 21.74
C ARG A 58 -13.51 -0.81 22.93
N ASN A 59 -13.33 -2.08 23.30
CA ASN A 59 -12.54 -2.46 24.47
C ASN A 59 -11.03 -2.33 24.24
N SER A 60 -10.58 -2.41 22.99
CA SER A 60 -9.16 -2.27 22.63
C SER A 60 -8.82 -0.83 22.24
N LEU A 61 -9.76 -0.10 21.63
CA LEU A 61 -9.55 1.27 21.15
C LEU A 61 -9.69 2.33 22.25
N PHE A 62 -10.63 2.14 23.17
CA PHE A 62 -10.98 3.16 24.16
C PHE A 62 -10.73 2.67 25.57
N LYS A 63 -9.87 3.37 26.32
CA LYS A 63 -9.72 3.16 27.77
C LYS A 63 -11.02 3.47 28.54
N THR A 64 -11.80 4.42 28.03
CA THR A 64 -13.08 4.86 28.57
C THR A 64 -14.07 5.03 27.43
N SER A 65 -15.31 4.59 27.61
CA SER A 65 -16.32 4.69 26.57
C SER A 65 -16.48 6.13 26.06
N PRO A 66 -16.50 6.35 24.73
CA PRO A 66 -16.73 7.67 24.17
C PRO A 66 -18.12 8.19 24.56
N SER A 67 -18.22 9.51 24.77
CA SER A 67 -19.47 10.15 25.13
C SER A 67 -20.43 10.21 23.93
N GLN A 68 -21.73 10.38 24.19
CA GLN A 68 -22.72 10.58 23.13
C GLN A 68 -22.36 11.76 22.23
N LYS A 69 -21.86 12.86 22.82
CA LYS A 69 -21.41 14.05 22.09
C LYS A 69 -20.26 13.73 21.13
N THR A 70 -19.32 12.90 21.56
CA THR A 70 -18.18 12.47 20.74
C THR A 70 -18.61 11.62 19.53
N LEU A 71 -19.70 10.87 19.68
CA LEU A 71 -20.26 10.00 18.64
C LEU A 71 -21.36 10.67 17.79
N GLU A 72 -21.75 11.90 18.10
CA GLU A 72 -22.94 12.56 17.54
C GLU A 72 -22.95 12.56 16.00
N LEU A 73 -21.81 12.85 15.37
CA LEU A 73 -21.65 12.85 13.91
C LEU A 73 -21.70 11.46 13.26
N LEU A 74 -21.46 10.39 14.01
CA LEU A 74 -21.64 9.02 13.52
C LEU A 74 -23.05 8.52 13.81
N LEU A 75 -23.68 8.97 14.89
CA LEU A 75 -25.04 8.57 15.29
C LEU A 75 -26.11 9.26 14.42
N THR A 76 -25.83 10.46 13.94
CA THR A 76 -26.70 11.19 13.01
C THR A 76 -26.41 10.83 11.55
N PRO A 77 -27.43 10.78 10.68
CA PRO A 77 -27.22 10.64 9.24
C PRO A 77 -26.29 11.73 8.69
N TRP A 78 -25.37 11.34 7.81
CA TRP A 78 -24.45 12.29 7.17
C TRP A 78 -25.12 13.18 6.13
N VAL A 79 -26.31 12.77 5.67
CA VAL A 79 -27.20 13.54 4.81
C VAL A 79 -28.52 13.72 5.52
N VAL A 80 -29.01 14.96 5.58
CA VAL A 80 -30.32 15.30 6.13
C VAL A 80 -31.16 15.95 5.03
N ILE A 81 -32.46 15.72 5.05
CA ILE A 81 -33.40 16.42 4.18
C ILE A 81 -33.92 17.62 4.97
N ASP A 82 -33.64 18.83 4.48
CA ASP A 82 -34.12 20.06 5.09
C ASP A 82 -35.63 20.24 4.85
N ILE A 83 -36.23 21.21 5.53
CA ILE A 83 -37.70 21.47 5.50
C ILE A 83 -38.19 21.80 4.07
N SER A 84 -37.30 22.32 3.22
CA SER A 84 -37.54 22.60 1.80
C SER A 84 -37.47 21.37 0.89
N GLY A 85 -37.12 20.20 1.43
CA GLY A 85 -36.88 18.98 0.66
C GLY A 85 -35.48 18.88 0.04
N ALA A 86 -34.60 19.84 0.30
CA ALA A 86 -33.22 19.83 -0.19
C ALA A 86 -32.32 18.92 0.69
N TYR A 87 -31.34 18.26 0.08
CA TYR A 87 -30.33 17.48 0.79
C TYR A 87 -29.25 18.39 1.37
N SER A 88 -28.94 18.24 2.66
CA SER A 88 -27.86 18.93 3.36
C SER A 88 -26.86 17.92 3.92
N ILE A 89 -25.57 18.17 3.70
CA ILE A 89 -24.48 17.30 4.17
C ILE A 89 -24.04 17.78 5.56
N LYS A 90 -24.04 16.87 6.55
CA LYS A 90 -23.65 17.16 7.94
C LYS A 90 -22.22 16.73 8.26
N CYS A 91 -21.65 15.82 7.47
CA CYS A 91 -20.25 15.43 7.62
C CYS A 91 -19.33 16.36 6.81
N GLN A 92 -18.09 16.51 7.26
CA GLN A 92 -17.10 17.29 6.52
C GLN A 92 -16.56 16.45 5.36
N LEU A 93 -16.93 16.83 4.14
CA LEU A 93 -16.37 16.26 2.93
C LEU A 93 -15.16 17.08 2.48
N PRO A 94 -14.18 16.46 1.82
CA PRO A 94 -13.05 17.21 1.29
C PRO A 94 -13.56 18.02 0.08
N LEU A 95 -12.84 19.09 -0.25
CA LEU A 95 -13.08 19.91 -1.44
C LEU A 95 -12.01 19.60 -2.50
N PRO A 96 -12.37 19.50 -3.79
CA PRO A 96 -11.39 19.37 -4.86
C PRO A 96 -10.41 20.55 -4.88
N GLU A 97 -9.11 20.28 -5.07
CA GLU A 97 -8.08 21.34 -5.14
C GLU A 97 -8.30 22.28 -6.32
N SER A 98 -8.75 21.74 -7.45
CA SER A 98 -9.23 22.53 -8.58
C SER A 98 -10.72 22.79 -8.42
N GLN A 99 -11.10 24.01 -7.99
CA GLN A 99 -12.48 24.49 -7.89
C GLN A 99 -13.17 24.61 -9.26
N LYS A 100 -13.29 23.50 -9.98
CA LYS A 100 -13.97 23.41 -11.27
C LYS A 100 -15.14 22.45 -11.10
N ASN A 101 -16.24 22.78 -11.77
CA ASN A 101 -17.39 21.91 -11.87
C ASN A 101 -16.94 20.55 -12.43
N GLY A 102 -17.49 19.47 -11.90
CA GLY A 102 -17.10 18.14 -12.33
C GLY A 102 -17.85 17.05 -11.58
N LYS A 103 -17.38 15.82 -11.75
CA LYS A 103 -17.90 14.66 -11.05
C LYS A 103 -16.76 13.96 -10.34
N GLY A 104 -17.09 13.27 -9.25
CA GLY A 104 -16.09 12.57 -8.47
C GLY A 104 -16.70 11.50 -7.61
N THR A 105 -15.87 10.54 -7.25
CA THR A 105 -16.20 9.52 -6.27
C THR A 105 -15.50 9.83 -4.96
N LEU A 106 -16.25 9.75 -3.87
CA LEU A 106 -15.70 9.88 -2.52
C LEU A 106 -15.40 8.50 -1.96
N GLU A 107 -14.24 8.36 -1.36
CA GLU A 107 -13.77 7.10 -0.80
C GLU A 107 -13.64 7.26 0.71
N LEU A 108 -14.33 6.40 1.48
CA LEU A 108 -14.19 6.38 2.93
C LEU A 108 -12.94 5.56 3.31
N VAL A 109 -11.89 6.24 3.73
CA VAL A 109 -10.58 5.64 4.02
C VAL A 109 -10.41 5.28 5.50
N GLY A 110 -11.15 5.96 6.38
CA GLY A 110 -10.99 5.74 7.81
C GLY A 110 -11.88 6.62 8.68
N VAL A 111 -11.49 6.70 9.95
CA VAL A 111 -12.09 7.54 10.97
C VAL A 111 -10.97 8.25 11.73
N LEU A 112 -11.16 9.54 11.99
CA LEU A 112 -10.28 10.36 12.82
C LEU A 112 -10.91 10.52 14.21
N ILE A 113 -10.23 10.02 15.22
CA ILE A 113 -10.61 10.16 16.63
C ILE A 113 -9.89 11.37 17.21
N LYS A 114 -10.67 12.42 17.47
CA LYS A 114 -10.24 13.60 18.24
C LYS A 114 -10.73 13.50 19.67
N ARG A 115 -10.28 14.43 20.52
CA ARG A 115 -10.70 14.50 21.94
C ARG A 115 -12.20 14.76 22.10
N ASP A 116 -12.77 15.51 21.17
CA ASP A 116 -14.14 16.04 21.21
C ASP A 116 -15.08 15.37 20.19
N ALA A 117 -14.55 14.77 19.12
CA ALA A 117 -15.36 14.15 18.08
C ALA A 117 -14.68 12.94 17.42
N ILE A 118 -15.49 12.02 16.88
CA ILE A 118 -15.06 10.96 15.99
C ILE A 118 -15.62 11.27 14.59
N LEU A 119 -14.73 11.51 13.63
CA LEU A 119 -15.05 12.06 12.31
C LEU A 119 -14.74 11.05 11.20
N PRO A 120 -15.61 10.88 10.19
CA PRO A 120 -15.26 10.08 9.01
C PRO A 120 -14.15 10.77 8.20
N LEU A 121 -13.22 9.99 7.66
CA LEU A 121 -12.12 10.49 6.84
C LEU A 121 -12.30 10.03 5.38
N TRP A 122 -12.40 11.01 4.50
CA TRP A 122 -12.72 10.83 3.09
C TRP A 122 -11.53 11.20 2.20
N ALA A 123 -11.34 10.45 1.13
CA ALA A 123 -10.51 10.82 -0.01
C ALA A 123 -11.40 11.14 -1.23
N ILE A 124 -10.92 11.98 -2.14
CA ILE A 124 -11.62 12.33 -3.38
C ILE A 124 -10.84 11.77 -4.56
N GLN A 125 -11.58 11.15 -5.48
CA GLN A 125 -11.10 10.92 -6.83
C GLN A 125 -12.01 11.70 -7.79
N MET A 126 -11.47 12.79 -8.34
CA MET A 126 -12.18 13.64 -9.31
C MET A 126 -11.92 13.16 -10.73
N TYR A 127 -12.97 13.22 -11.56
CA TYR A 127 -12.88 13.04 -12.99
C TYR A 127 -13.38 14.31 -13.65
N THR A 128 -12.54 14.93 -14.47
CA THR A 128 -12.98 16.03 -15.33
C THR A 128 -13.64 15.44 -16.56
N GLU A 129 -14.80 15.95 -17.00
CA GLU A 129 -15.45 15.48 -18.24
C GLU A 129 -14.56 15.62 -19.50
N ASN A 130 -13.45 16.36 -19.41
CA ASN A 130 -12.45 16.52 -20.47
C ASN A 130 -11.19 15.66 -20.31
N THR A 131 -11.18 14.63 -19.46
CA THR A 131 -10.14 13.60 -19.59
C THR A 131 -10.47 12.82 -20.86
N PRO A 132 -9.63 12.86 -21.92
CA PRO A 132 -9.89 12.06 -23.10
C PRO A 132 -9.91 10.60 -22.66
N VAL A 133 -11.09 9.99 -22.66
CA VAL A 133 -11.22 8.55 -22.56
C VAL A 133 -10.57 8.02 -23.83
N VAL A 134 -9.45 7.34 -23.67
CA VAL A 134 -8.81 6.65 -24.79
C VAL A 134 -9.71 5.46 -25.12
N ASP A 135 -10.64 5.70 -26.03
CA ASP A 135 -11.53 4.69 -26.59
C ASP A 135 -10.78 4.01 -27.73
N PHE A 136 -10.10 2.91 -27.41
CA PHE A 136 -9.58 2.00 -28.42
C PHE A 136 -10.67 0.97 -28.71
N ASP A 137 -11.14 0.95 -29.95
CA ASP A 137 -12.00 -0.12 -30.43
C ASP A 137 -11.13 -1.35 -30.69
N TRP A 138 -10.89 -2.16 -29.65
CA TRP A 138 -10.01 -3.33 -29.71
C TRP A 138 -10.52 -4.44 -30.64
N GLU A 139 -11.76 -4.31 -31.14
CA GLU A 139 -12.36 -5.19 -32.13
C GLU A 139 -12.21 -4.66 -33.57
N GLU A 140 -11.84 -3.38 -33.76
CA GLU A 140 -11.54 -2.83 -35.07
C GLU A 140 -10.17 -3.32 -35.53
N THR A 141 -10.18 -4.34 -36.39
CA THR A 141 -8.96 -4.81 -37.05
C THR A 141 -8.43 -3.68 -37.91
N ALA A 142 -7.31 -3.10 -37.48
CA ALA A 142 -6.65 -2.05 -38.24
C ALA A 142 -6.44 -2.51 -39.70
N PRO A 143 -6.68 -1.64 -40.70
CA PRO A 143 -6.40 -1.98 -42.09
C PRO A 143 -4.93 -2.40 -42.18
N ASP A 144 -4.66 -3.50 -42.90
CA ASP A 144 -3.33 -4.08 -43.15
C ASP A 144 -2.36 -3.00 -43.65
N THR A 145 -1.81 -2.26 -42.70
CA THR A 145 -0.78 -1.27 -42.91
C THR A 145 0.47 -2.03 -42.57
N GLU A 146 1.28 -2.33 -43.59
CA GLU A 146 2.55 -3.06 -43.47
C GLU A 146 3.20 -2.79 -42.11
N LEU A 147 3.19 -3.80 -41.23
CA LEU A 147 3.85 -3.75 -39.95
C LEU A 147 5.31 -3.43 -40.23
N ARG A 148 5.69 -2.15 -40.09
CA ARG A 148 7.09 -1.77 -40.03
C ARG A 148 7.60 -2.37 -38.74
N GLU A 149 8.38 -3.43 -38.87
CA GLU A 149 9.20 -3.97 -37.80
C GLU A 149 9.94 -2.79 -37.15
N VAL A 150 9.55 -2.46 -35.92
CA VAL A 150 10.26 -1.47 -35.11
C VAL A 150 11.59 -2.10 -34.77
N THR A 151 12.55 -1.92 -35.66
CA THR A 151 13.94 -2.15 -35.32
C THR A 151 14.26 -1.17 -34.20
N LEU A 152 14.51 -1.70 -33.00
CA LEU A 152 15.09 -0.98 -31.88
C LEU A 152 16.49 -0.50 -32.29
N PHE A 153 16.55 0.51 -33.13
CA PHE A 153 17.78 1.24 -33.37
C PHE A 153 18.03 2.10 -32.14
N GLU A 154 19.05 1.69 -31.40
CA GLU A 154 19.91 2.52 -30.55
C GLU A 154 19.33 3.89 -30.23
N SER A 155 18.61 3.97 -29.11
CA SER A 155 18.46 5.24 -28.41
C SER A 155 19.86 5.72 -28.04
N GLU A 156 20.23 6.91 -28.53
CA GLU A 156 21.47 7.62 -28.15
C GLU A 156 21.69 7.56 -26.63
N PRO A 157 22.94 7.49 -26.15
CA PRO A 157 23.22 7.43 -24.72
C PRO A 157 22.73 8.71 -24.04
N THR A 158 21.63 8.58 -23.31
CA THR A 158 21.08 9.60 -22.41
C THR A 158 22.13 9.93 -21.33
N PRO A 159 22.30 11.21 -20.95
CA PRO A 159 23.27 11.59 -19.94
C PRO A 159 22.91 10.96 -18.59
N ASP A 160 23.95 10.60 -17.83
CA ASP A 160 23.89 9.91 -16.54
C ASP A 160 22.74 10.37 -15.65
N GLY A 161 21.85 9.44 -15.30
CA GLY A 161 20.85 9.61 -14.22
C GLY A 161 19.39 9.40 -14.60
N ALA A 162 19.04 9.21 -15.87
CA ALA A 162 17.66 8.90 -16.26
C ALA A 162 17.36 7.39 -16.12
N GLN A 163 16.52 7.00 -15.15
CA GLN A 163 15.97 5.65 -15.11
C GLN A 163 15.03 5.44 -16.31
N VAL A 164 15.47 4.62 -17.26
CA VAL A 164 14.63 4.16 -18.38
C VAL A 164 13.48 3.33 -17.80
N ILE A 165 12.26 3.83 -17.89
CA ILE A 165 11.06 3.09 -17.53
C ILE A 165 10.82 2.03 -18.61
N HIS A 166 11.39 0.85 -18.40
CA HIS A 166 11.04 -0.32 -19.22
C HIS A 166 9.63 -0.79 -18.84
N LEU A 167 8.67 -0.59 -19.74
CA LEU A 167 7.38 -1.25 -19.71
C LEU A 167 7.61 -2.75 -19.91
N GLN A 168 7.75 -3.49 -18.80
CA GLN A 168 7.92 -4.93 -18.83
C GLN A 168 6.60 -5.57 -19.21
N THR A 169 6.59 -6.35 -20.29
CA THR A 169 5.46 -7.21 -20.62
C THR A 169 5.37 -8.36 -19.62
N ASP A 170 4.17 -8.90 -19.41
CA ASP A 170 3.94 -10.00 -18.46
C ASP A 170 4.79 -11.25 -18.77
N GLU A 171 5.12 -11.47 -20.04
CA GLU A 171 6.00 -12.56 -20.48
C GLU A 171 7.47 -12.33 -20.08
N GLU A 172 7.96 -11.09 -20.16
CA GLU A 172 9.31 -10.75 -19.70
C GLU A 172 9.43 -10.85 -18.18
N TYR A 173 8.40 -10.43 -17.45
CA TYR A 173 8.36 -10.56 -16.00
C TYR A 173 8.37 -12.02 -15.55
N THR A 174 7.56 -12.88 -16.20
CA THR A 174 7.52 -14.31 -15.89
C THR A 174 8.83 -15.03 -16.23
N THR A 175 9.46 -14.66 -17.35
CA THR A 175 10.78 -15.20 -17.75
C THR A 175 11.88 -14.80 -16.77
N ARG A 176 11.94 -13.52 -16.37
CA ARG A 176 12.91 -13.04 -15.37
C ARG A 176 12.69 -13.70 -14.01
N LYS A 177 11.43 -13.89 -13.60
CA LYS A 177 11.09 -14.62 -12.38
C LYS A 177 11.54 -16.08 -12.44
N PHE A 178 11.44 -16.73 -13.59
CA PHE A 178 11.94 -18.10 -13.79
C PHE A 178 13.47 -18.17 -13.69
N VAL A 179 14.19 -17.30 -14.41
CA VAL A 179 15.66 -17.23 -14.36
C VAL A 179 16.17 -16.92 -12.95
N ALA A 180 15.50 -16.00 -12.24
CA ALA A 180 15.84 -15.69 -10.85
C ALA A 180 15.67 -16.92 -9.93
N LYS A 181 14.58 -17.69 -10.11
CA LYS A 181 14.38 -18.94 -9.36
C LYS A 181 15.44 -19.99 -9.67
N GLU A 182 15.86 -20.13 -10.92
CA GLU A 182 16.93 -21.06 -11.29
C GLU A 182 18.27 -20.64 -10.69
N ARG A 183 18.61 -19.35 -10.72
CA ARG A 183 19.82 -18.83 -10.05
C ARG A 183 19.84 -19.12 -8.56
N VAL A 184 18.71 -18.94 -7.88
CA VAL A 184 18.59 -19.28 -6.44
C VAL A 184 18.76 -20.78 -6.21
N LYS A 185 18.17 -21.62 -7.08
CA LYS A 185 18.30 -23.08 -7.00
C LYS A 185 19.76 -23.53 -7.19
N GLU A 186 20.45 -22.96 -8.18
CA GLU A 186 21.87 -23.24 -8.43
C GLU A 186 22.76 -22.79 -7.28
N ALA A 187 22.52 -21.59 -6.72
CA ALA A 187 23.26 -21.09 -5.58
C ALA A 187 23.11 -22.01 -4.35
N ARG A 188 21.87 -22.47 -4.07
CA ARG A 188 21.62 -23.45 -2.99
C ARG A 188 22.31 -24.78 -3.24
N LEU A 189 22.29 -25.28 -4.47
CA LEU A 189 22.99 -26.51 -4.82
C LEU A 189 24.51 -26.38 -4.60
N LYS A 190 25.09 -25.26 -5.02
CA LYS A 190 26.52 -24.95 -4.78
C LYS A 190 26.86 -24.89 -3.30
N ALA A 191 26.00 -24.27 -2.47
CA ALA A 191 26.19 -24.23 -1.03
C ALA A 191 26.20 -25.64 -0.40
N ILE A 192 25.29 -26.52 -0.84
CA ILE A 192 25.24 -27.92 -0.36
C ILE A 192 26.53 -28.66 -0.75
N LEU A 193 27.00 -28.49 -1.98
CA LEU A 193 28.24 -29.12 -2.46
C LEU A 193 29.46 -28.60 -1.71
N ALA A 194 29.55 -27.30 -1.47
CA ALA A 194 30.60 -26.69 -0.67
C ALA A 194 30.62 -27.23 0.77
N ARG A 195 29.45 -27.36 1.40
CA ARG A 195 29.33 -27.94 2.76
C ARG A 195 29.83 -29.38 2.80
N ARG A 196 29.45 -30.20 1.81
CA ARG A 196 29.90 -31.59 1.72
C ARG A 196 31.39 -31.69 1.47
N ALA A 197 31.96 -30.82 0.63
CA ALA A 197 33.39 -30.77 0.38
C ALA A 197 34.17 -30.38 1.65
N ALA A 198 33.68 -29.38 2.39
CA ALA A 198 34.25 -29.00 3.68
C ALA A 198 34.21 -30.18 4.67
N GLU A 199 33.08 -30.89 4.79
CA GLU A 199 32.96 -32.05 5.68
C GLU A 199 33.96 -33.17 5.32
N VAL A 200 34.19 -33.42 4.02
CA VAL A 200 35.18 -34.42 3.57
C VAL A 200 36.60 -34.03 3.99
N GLU A 201 36.99 -32.78 3.78
CA GLU A 201 38.33 -32.30 4.16
C GLU A 201 38.49 -32.22 5.68
N THR A 202 37.45 -31.82 6.42
CA THR A 202 37.42 -31.85 7.88
C THR A 202 37.65 -33.28 8.38
N ASN A 203 36.89 -34.25 7.87
CA ASN A 203 37.07 -35.67 8.25
C ASN A 203 38.45 -36.20 7.87
N ARG A 204 38.99 -35.79 6.72
CA ARG A 204 40.35 -36.14 6.31
C ARG A 204 41.38 -35.60 7.30
N TYR A 205 41.24 -34.34 7.72
CA TYR A 205 42.09 -33.73 8.73
C TYR A 205 42.05 -34.50 10.05
N PHE A 206 40.86 -34.80 10.58
CA PHE A 206 40.70 -35.57 11.82
C PHE A 206 41.27 -37.00 11.74
N ASN A 207 41.36 -37.58 10.54
CA ASN A 207 41.95 -38.91 10.34
C ASN A 207 43.48 -38.89 10.20
N GLU A 208 44.05 -37.80 9.66
CA GLU A 208 45.48 -37.68 9.41
C GLU A 208 46.25 -37.06 10.60
N PHE A 209 45.59 -36.25 11.43
CA PHE A 209 46.22 -35.50 12.52
C PHE A 209 45.56 -35.80 13.87
N THR A 210 46.38 -36.03 14.91
CA THR A 210 45.92 -36.23 16.30
C THR A 210 45.90 -34.91 17.06
N PHE A 211 44.78 -34.61 17.73
CA PHE A 211 44.58 -33.35 18.45
C PHE A 211 45.49 -33.21 19.68
N ALA A 212 46.11 -32.03 19.83
CA ALA A 212 46.60 -31.55 21.11
C ALA A 212 45.52 -30.66 21.77
N ASP A 213 45.43 -30.66 23.09
CA ASP A 213 44.31 -30.11 23.88
C ASP A 213 44.02 -28.59 23.72
N ASN A 214 44.74 -27.86 22.86
CA ASN A 214 44.60 -26.40 22.66
C ASN A 214 44.63 -25.95 21.17
N GLU A 215 44.36 -26.83 20.20
CA GLU A 215 44.33 -26.43 18.78
C GLU A 215 42.92 -25.98 18.35
N SER A 216 42.84 -24.84 17.66
CA SER A 216 41.59 -24.22 17.19
C SER A 216 40.80 -25.19 16.29
N THR A 217 39.49 -25.29 16.52
CA THR A 217 38.58 -26.10 15.73
C THR A 217 38.03 -25.33 14.53
N PHE A 218 37.72 -26.02 13.43
CA PHE A 218 37.16 -25.43 12.20
C PHE A 218 35.82 -24.69 12.38
N SER A 219 35.23 -24.71 13.58
CA SER A 219 34.03 -23.98 13.96
C SER A 219 34.15 -22.46 13.84
N GLU A 220 35.36 -21.90 13.94
CA GLU A 220 35.59 -20.45 13.78
C GLU A 220 35.33 -19.94 12.35
N TYR A 221 35.37 -20.82 11.35
CA TYR A 221 35.09 -20.50 9.96
C TYR A 221 33.64 -20.82 9.55
N ASP A 222 32.82 -21.34 10.48
CA ASP A 222 31.39 -21.54 10.26
C ASP A 222 30.66 -20.22 10.46
N ILE A 223 30.60 -19.44 9.38
CA ILE A 223 30.00 -18.11 9.35
C ILE A 223 28.46 -18.16 9.33
N SER A 224 27.84 -19.33 9.51
CA SER A 224 26.39 -19.48 9.49
C SER A 224 25.67 -18.88 10.72
N ASP A 225 26.41 -18.56 11.78
CA ASP A 225 25.91 -17.86 12.98
C ASP A 225 26.12 -16.33 12.95
N PHE A 226 26.78 -15.77 11.93
CA PHE A 226 26.98 -14.31 11.78
C PHE A 226 25.72 -13.60 11.25
N SER A 227 24.55 -13.87 11.82
CA SER A 227 23.33 -13.13 11.47
C SER A 227 22.86 -12.12 12.53
N GLU A 228 23.54 -11.92 13.68
CA GLU A 228 22.96 -11.04 14.71
C GLU A 228 23.89 -10.21 15.63
N GLU A 229 25.24 -10.27 15.55
CA GLU A 229 26.08 -9.64 16.61
C GLU A 229 27.27 -8.74 16.19
N GLU A 230 27.35 -8.24 14.96
CA GLU A 230 28.30 -7.15 14.60
C GLU A 230 27.55 -5.87 14.20
N ALA A 231 26.93 -5.23 15.18
CA ALA A 231 26.64 -3.81 15.17
C ALA A 231 27.62 -3.12 16.13
N GLU A 232 28.92 -3.20 15.85
CA GLU A 232 29.93 -2.49 16.65
C GLU A 232 29.92 -0.99 16.36
N GLU A 233 29.63 -0.23 17.42
CA GLU A 233 30.50 0.84 17.92
C GLU A 233 31.63 1.28 16.97
N THR A 234 31.43 2.36 16.24
CA THR A 234 32.52 3.26 15.82
C THR A 234 32.01 4.69 15.74
N ASP A 235 31.96 5.37 16.89
CA ASP A 235 31.94 6.84 16.92
C ASP A 235 32.79 7.32 18.11
N GLU A 236 34.11 7.06 18.03
CA GLU A 236 35.10 7.91 18.68
C GLU A 236 36.23 8.25 17.71
N ASN A 237 36.40 9.56 17.56
CA ASN A 237 37.64 10.29 17.28
C ASN A 237 37.91 10.71 15.83
N SER A 238 37.51 11.95 15.51
CA SER A 238 38.20 12.79 14.52
C SER A 238 38.12 14.26 14.93
N SER A 239 39.18 14.70 15.62
CA SER A 239 39.83 16.03 15.62
C SER A 239 38.98 17.31 15.62
#